data_AF-A0A970PAA7-F1
#
_entry.id   AF-A0A970PAA7-F1
#
_cell.length_a   1.000
_cell.length_b   1.000
_cell.length_c   1.000
_cell.angle_alpha   90.00
_cell.angle_beta   90.00
_cell.angle_gamma   90.00
#
_symmetry.space_group_name_H-M   'P 1'
#
loop_
_entity.id
_entity.type
_entity.pdbx_description
1 polymer ?
#
loop_
_entity_poly.entity_id
_entity_poly.type
_entity_poly.pdbx_seq_one_letter_code
_entity_poly.pdbx_strand_id
1 'polypeptide(L)'
;MKVAVTSSGDNLDAQMDPRFGRCAYFVIVDTDSMDFEVVENPGPQMGSGAGTAASQIVGDSGAEAVVSGNYGPNAAMALGAGGIRTFQGSGMTVREAAEAAASGQLPEVGGATTAAHTGTMGQGGRGAAPGMPQGGGMGGGMGGGRGMGGGGGMGQGGGMGGGQGMGQGRGMGGGQGMGQGMGQPQQGYGQFGPQAGPMDPMMGGMGMPGPWGPQMPGPWGPQMGPDPEQVRQYHLSMLQAQAEMLAQQLDFIQSQIEYLESLGE
;
A
#
# COMPACT_ATOMS: atom_id res chain seq x y z
N MET A 1 21.92 0.65 25.02
CA MET A 1 21.37 1.22 23.76
C MET A 1 20.16 0.39 23.35
N LYS A 2 19.07 1.00 22.85
CA LYS A 2 17.88 0.24 22.41
C LYS A 2 17.88 -0.05 20.92
N VAL A 3 17.73 -1.33 20.55
CA VAL A 3 17.76 -1.79 19.15
C VAL A 3 16.50 -2.59 18.83
N ALA A 4 15.77 -2.18 17.81
CA ALA A 4 14.67 -2.96 17.25
C ALA A 4 15.20 -3.98 16.24
N VAL A 5 14.81 -5.24 16.36
CA VAL A 5 15.17 -6.28 15.39
C VAL A 5 13.91 -6.88 14.78
N THR A 6 13.86 -6.90 13.45
CA THR A 6 12.80 -7.60 12.71
C THR A 6 12.89 -9.10 12.94
N SER A 7 11.77 -9.73 13.31
CA SER A 7 11.77 -11.13 13.73
C SER A 7 10.60 -11.92 13.15
N SER A 8 10.86 -13.22 12.92
CA SER A 8 9.86 -14.23 12.59
C SER A 8 9.18 -14.84 13.84
N GLY A 9 9.73 -14.59 15.03
CA GLY A 9 9.22 -15.06 16.32
C GLY A 9 9.33 -14.01 17.43
N ASP A 10 8.92 -14.37 18.64
CA ASP A 10 8.72 -13.49 19.80
C ASP A 10 9.82 -13.62 20.86
N ASN A 11 11.02 -14.04 20.46
CA ASN A 11 12.12 -14.27 21.40
C ASN A 11 13.49 -13.98 20.75
N LEU A 12 14.53 -13.92 21.58
CA LEU A 12 15.89 -13.57 21.16
C LEU A 12 16.56 -14.61 20.25
N ASP A 13 16.12 -15.87 20.31
CA ASP A 13 16.69 -16.97 19.53
C ASP A 13 15.96 -17.15 18.18
N ALA A 14 14.88 -16.39 17.97
CA ALA A 14 14.15 -16.37 16.72
C ALA A 14 15.02 -15.81 15.58
N GLN A 15 14.76 -16.31 14.38
CA GLN A 15 15.42 -15.84 13.17
C GLN A 15 14.89 -14.47 12.78
N MET A 16 15.80 -13.61 12.30
CA MET A 16 15.41 -12.33 11.72
C MET A 16 14.49 -12.49 10.50
N ASP A 17 13.52 -11.60 10.34
CA ASP A 17 12.75 -11.49 9.09
C ASP A 17 13.44 -10.51 8.13
N PRO A 18 13.70 -10.88 6.87
CA PRO A 18 14.37 -9.99 5.92
C PRO A 18 13.50 -8.80 5.47
N ARG A 19 12.22 -8.72 5.82
CA ARG A 19 11.27 -7.70 5.35
C ARG A 19 10.90 -6.76 6.50
N PHE A 20 11.45 -5.55 6.50
CA PHE A 20 11.17 -4.58 7.56
C PHE A 20 9.66 -4.31 7.76
N GLY A 21 8.97 -3.83 6.73
CA GLY A 21 7.56 -3.41 6.87
C GLY A 21 6.58 -4.56 7.10
N ARG A 22 6.98 -5.82 6.87
CA ARG A 22 6.09 -6.99 6.88
C ARG A 22 6.67 -8.16 7.71
N CYS A 23 7.59 -7.88 8.63
CA CYS A 23 8.00 -8.87 9.62
C CYS A 23 6.80 -9.23 10.51
N ALA A 24 6.86 -10.35 11.21
CA ALA A 24 5.82 -10.72 12.17
C ALA A 24 5.93 -9.89 13.45
N TYR A 25 7.17 -9.70 13.93
CA TYR A 25 7.44 -9.00 15.19
C TYR A 25 8.61 -8.02 15.04
N PHE A 26 8.60 -7.01 15.89
CA PHE A 26 9.79 -6.27 16.29
C PHE A 26 10.15 -6.70 17.70
N VAL A 27 11.38 -7.18 17.88
CA VAL A 27 11.93 -7.46 19.21
C VAL A 27 12.84 -6.29 19.56
N ILE A 28 12.47 -5.50 20.56
CA ILE A 28 13.24 -4.35 21.02
C ILE A 28 14.14 -4.82 22.14
N VAL A 29 15.44 -4.76 21.92
CA VAL A 29 16.47 -5.30 22.82
C VAL A 29 17.25 -4.14 23.42
N ASP A 30 17.41 -4.15 24.74
CA ASP A 30 18.44 -3.35 25.41
C ASP A 30 19.77 -4.08 25.29
N THR A 31 20.72 -3.51 24.54
CA THR A 31 22.01 -4.16 24.25
C THR A 31 22.91 -4.30 25.48
N ASP A 32 22.64 -3.56 26.56
CA ASP A 32 23.48 -3.55 27.75
C ASP A 32 23.06 -4.66 28.73
N SER A 33 21.75 -4.90 28.89
CA SER A 33 21.21 -5.95 29.77
C SER A 33 20.73 -7.22 29.04
N MET A 34 20.49 -7.13 27.73
CA MET A 34 19.79 -8.13 26.91
C MET A 34 18.32 -8.36 27.32
N ASP A 35 17.73 -7.44 28.09
CA ASP A 35 16.28 -7.41 28.29
C ASP A 35 15.59 -7.06 26.97
N PHE A 36 14.39 -7.61 26.76
CA PHE A 36 13.66 -7.37 25.52
C PHE A 36 12.15 -7.26 25.72
N GLU A 37 11.53 -6.51 24.82
CA GLU A 37 10.09 -6.44 24.62
C GLU A 37 9.74 -6.87 23.20
N VAL A 38 8.56 -7.44 23.03
CA VAL A 38 8.09 -7.92 21.72
C VAL A 38 6.89 -7.08 21.32
N VAL A 39 6.94 -6.55 20.11
CA VAL A 39 5.86 -5.79 19.51
C VAL A 39 5.42 -6.49 18.24
N GLU A 40 4.13 -6.88 18.18
CA GLU A 40 3.54 -7.45 16.99
C GLU A 40 3.40 -6.40 15.88
N ASN A 41 3.78 -6.78 14.66
CA ASN A 41 3.67 -5.90 13.51
C ASN A 41 2.36 -6.20 12.76
N PRO A 42 1.41 -5.25 12.62
CA PRO A 42 0.23 -5.43 11.78
C PRO A 42 0.56 -5.46 10.28
N GLY A 43 1.79 -5.07 9.91
CA GLY A 43 2.33 -5.00 8.55
C GLY A 43 2.05 -6.16 7.60
N PRO A 44 2.17 -7.44 8.02
CA PRO A 44 1.87 -8.59 7.17
C PRO A 44 0.46 -8.56 6.59
N GLN A 45 -0.52 -8.04 7.34
CA GLN A 45 -1.94 -8.00 6.94
C GLN A 45 -2.31 -6.74 6.15
N MET A 46 -1.40 -5.76 6.05
CA MET A 46 -1.70 -4.49 5.39
C MET A 46 -1.53 -4.57 3.86
N GLY A 47 -2.49 -3.96 3.15
CA GLY A 47 -2.42 -3.83 1.70
C GLY A 47 -1.36 -2.82 1.24
N SER A 48 -1.23 -1.70 1.95
CA SER A 48 -0.25 -0.63 1.68
C SER A 48 0.18 0.06 2.98
N GLY A 49 1.24 0.87 2.93
CA GLY A 49 1.72 1.64 4.08
C GLY A 49 2.49 0.85 5.15
N ALA A 50 2.79 -0.43 4.87
CA ALA A 50 3.41 -1.32 5.84
C ALA A 50 4.77 -0.85 6.38
N GLY A 51 5.59 -0.28 5.51
CA GLY A 51 6.87 0.31 5.92
C GLY A 51 6.70 1.50 6.87
N THR A 52 5.77 2.40 6.59
CA THR A 52 5.57 3.62 7.40
C THR A 52 4.99 3.29 8.77
N ALA A 53 4.01 2.38 8.85
CA ALA A 53 3.46 1.95 10.14
C ALA A 53 4.51 1.22 10.99
N ALA A 54 5.33 0.36 10.37
CA ALA A 54 6.46 -0.28 11.03
C ALA A 54 7.46 0.75 11.58
N SER A 55 7.82 1.77 10.80
CA SER A 55 8.69 2.85 11.26
C SER A 55 8.12 3.60 12.47
N GLN A 56 6.81 3.85 12.48
CA GLN A 56 6.14 4.47 13.61
C GLN A 56 6.22 3.59 14.86
N ILE A 57 5.91 2.30 14.74
CA ILE A 57 6.00 1.32 15.85
C ILE A 57 7.40 1.32 16.45
N VAL A 58 8.43 1.27 15.60
CA VAL A 58 9.82 1.28 16.05
C VAL A 58 10.17 2.62 16.72
N GLY A 59 9.73 3.74 16.17
CA GLY A 59 9.94 5.05 16.80
C GLY A 59 9.26 5.18 18.16
N ASP A 60 8.03 4.70 18.29
CA ASP A 60 7.25 4.75 19.54
C ASP A 60 7.84 3.87 20.63
N SER A 61 8.58 2.81 20.28
CA SER A 61 9.32 1.96 21.25
C SER A 61 10.54 2.66 21.86
N GLY A 62 10.95 3.80 21.30
CA GLY A 62 12.16 4.50 21.72
C GLY A 62 13.46 3.81 21.29
N ALA A 63 13.40 2.96 20.26
CA ALA A 63 14.59 2.35 19.68
C ALA A 63 15.46 3.42 18.98
N GLU A 64 16.75 3.40 19.27
CA GLU A 64 17.73 4.31 18.66
C GLU A 64 18.26 3.77 17.32
N ALA A 65 18.09 2.46 17.11
CA ALA A 65 18.47 1.78 15.90
C ALA A 65 17.52 0.63 15.57
N VAL A 66 17.53 0.22 14.30
CA VAL A 66 16.80 -0.94 13.81
C VAL A 66 17.66 -1.82 12.93
N VAL A 67 17.48 -3.14 13.04
CA VAL A 67 18.15 -4.14 12.22
C VAL A 67 17.13 -4.95 11.42
N SER A 68 17.34 -5.02 10.11
CA SER A 68 16.51 -5.75 9.17
C SER A 68 17.32 -6.20 7.95
N GLY A 69 16.80 -7.17 7.22
CA GLY A 69 17.38 -7.53 5.93
C GLY A 69 17.21 -6.42 4.88
N ASN A 70 16.01 -5.84 4.78
CA ASN A 70 15.70 -4.87 3.73
C ASN A 70 14.74 -3.78 4.18
N TYR A 71 14.99 -2.58 3.66
CA TYR A 71 14.17 -1.39 3.86
C TYR A 71 13.60 -0.91 2.52
N GLY A 72 12.30 -0.62 2.50
CA GLY A 72 11.65 0.06 1.38
C GLY A 72 11.84 1.58 1.45
N PRO A 73 11.58 2.32 0.36
CA PRO A 73 11.76 3.77 0.31
C PRO A 73 10.99 4.53 1.40
N ASN A 74 9.73 4.19 1.60
CA ASN A 74 8.89 4.85 2.61
C ASN A 74 9.37 4.55 4.04
N ALA A 75 9.87 3.35 4.28
CA ALA A 75 10.41 2.97 5.59
C ALA A 75 11.72 3.71 5.88
N ALA A 76 12.65 3.73 4.92
CA ALA A 76 13.92 4.43 5.08
C ALA A 76 13.71 5.94 5.33
N MET A 77 12.79 6.58 4.59
CA MET A 77 12.45 7.97 4.83
C MET A 77 11.84 8.20 6.23
N ALA A 78 10.91 7.36 6.66
CA ALA A 78 10.26 7.50 7.96
C ALA A 78 11.22 7.24 9.14
N LEU A 79 12.09 6.22 9.03
CA LEU A 79 13.12 5.93 10.03
C LEU A 79 14.14 7.07 10.12
N GLY A 80 14.60 7.58 8.98
CA GLY A 80 15.51 8.72 8.93
C GLY A 80 14.92 9.99 9.52
N ALA A 81 13.63 10.28 9.24
CA ALA A 81 12.93 11.41 9.84
C ALA A 81 12.79 11.28 11.38
N GLY A 82 12.72 10.05 11.88
CA GLY A 82 12.72 9.75 13.32
C GLY A 82 14.11 9.74 13.97
N GLY A 83 15.19 9.95 13.20
CA GLY A 83 16.56 9.86 13.72
C GLY A 83 17.00 8.45 14.11
N ILE A 84 16.33 7.42 13.58
CA ILE A 84 16.58 6.02 13.91
C ILE A 84 17.64 5.48 12.95
N ARG A 85 18.75 4.98 13.51
CA ARG A 85 19.82 4.37 12.71
C ARG A 85 19.37 3.05 12.11
N THR A 86 19.75 2.76 10.88
CA THR A 86 19.26 1.61 10.12
C THR A 86 20.42 0.71 9.76
N PHE A 87 20.40 -0.53 10.25
CA PHE A 87 21.42 -1.53 9.98
C PHE A 87 20.88 -2.65 9.11
N GLN A 88 21.73 -3.19 8.23
CA GLN A 88 21.40 -4.30 7.38
C GLN A 88 22.06 -5.60 7.87
N GLY A 89 21.25 -6.64 8.10
CA GLY A 89 21.72 -7.95 8.56
C GLY A 89 20.89 -9.10 7.99
N SER A 90 21.47 -10.30 7.89
CA SER A 90 20.78 -11.49 7.38
C SER A 90 21.33 -12.78 7.98
N GLY A 91 20.49 -13.83 8.03
CA GLY A 91 20.91 -15.18 8.41
C GLY A 91 21.35 -15.34 9.87
N MET A 92 20.88 -14.47 10.76
CA MET A 92 21.23 -14.44 12.17
C MET A 92 19.97 -14.39 13.04
N THR A 93 20.15 -14.72 14.31
CA THR A 93 19.13 -14.59 15.35
C THR A 93 18.95 -13.14 15.77
N VAL A 94 17.84 -12.85 16.47
CA VAL A 94 17.59 -11.53 17.06
C VAL A 94 18.72 -11.12 18.01
N ARG A 95 19.20 -12.04 18.84
CA ARG A 95 20.32 -11.84 19.77
C ARG A 95 21.58 -11.38 19.03
N GLU A 96 22.00 -12.17 18.05
CA GLU A 96 23.22 -11.90 17.28
C GLU A 96 23.11 -10.56 16.54
N ALA A 97 21.94 -10.23 16.02
CA ALA A 97 21.69 -8.96 15.34
C ALA A 97 21.84 -7.75 16.27
N ALA A 98 21.30 -7.82 17.49
CA ALA A 98 21.39 -6.76 18.47
C ALA A 98 22.85 -6.54 18.91
N GLU A 99 23.58 -7.63 19.18
CA GLU A 99 25.01 -7.60 19.55
C GLU A 99 25.89 -7.06 18.41
N ALA A 100 25.63 -7.47 17.16
CA ALA A 100 26.35 -7.01 15.99
C ALA A 100 26.08 -5.52 15.69
N ALA A 101 24.87 -5.04 15.95
CA ALA A 101 24.55 -3.62 15.87
C ALA A 101 25.28 -2.80 16.95
N ALA A 102 25.30 -3.28 18.20
CA ALA A 102 25.98 -2.62 19.31
C ALA A 102 27.51 -2.53 19.12
N SER A 103 28.10 -3.57 18.53
CA SER A 103 29.54 -3.66 18.27
C SER A 103 30.00 -3.00 16.96
N GLY A 104 29.07 -2.42 16.18
CA GLY A 104 29.38 -1.76 14.91
C GLY A 104 29.81 -2.73 13.80
N GLN A 105 29.43 -4.01 13.90
CA GLN A 105 29.77 -5.05 12.92
C GLN A 105 28.79 -5.11 11.74
N LEU A 106 27.64 -4.45 11.85
CA LEU A 106 26.65 -4.38 10.78
C LEU A 106 26.81 -3.10 9.95
N PRO A 107 26.63 -3.18 8.61
CA PRO A 107 26.61 -2.00 7.76
C PRO A 107 25.38 -1.13 8.07
N GLU A 108 25.63 0.15 8.34
CA GLU A 108 24.59 1.17 8.42
C GLU A 108 24.15 1.59 7.00
N VAL A 109 22.85 1.73 6.79
CA VAL A 109 22.24 2.02 5.49
C VAL A 109 21.37 3.26 5.57
N GLY A 110 21.83 4.40 5.03
CA GLY A 110 21.07 5.67 5.09
C GLY A 110 19.91 5.80 4.09
N GLY A 111 19.48 4.72 3.43
CA GLY A 111 18.50 4.78 2.35
C GLY A 111 17.82 3.44 2.04
N ALA A 112 16.92 3.46 1.06
CA ALA A 112 16.19 2.27 0.62
C ALA A 112 17.15 1.21 0.06
N THR A 113 17.02 -0.04 0.51
CA THR A 113 17.79 -1.17 -0.02
C THR A 113 17.01 -1.97 -1.07
N THR A 114 15.75 -1.60 -1.32
CA THR A 114 14.86 -2.24 -2.31
C THR A 114 14.24 -1.21 -3.24
N ALA A 115 14.03 -1.60 -4.50
CA ALA A 115 13.40 -0.75 -5.51
C ALA A 115 11.93 -0.45 -5.16
N ALA A 116 11.48 0.75 -5.50
CA ALA A 116 10.17 1.30 -5.14
C ALA A 116 8.98 0.68 -5.89
N HIS A 117 8.87 -0.65 -6.04
CA HIS A 117 7.77 -1.30 -6.78
C HIS A 117 7.85 -2.83 -6.74
N THR A 118 7.14 -3.47 -5.82
CA THR A 118 6.74 -4.89 -5.93
C THR A 118 5.21 -4.98 -5.90
N GLY A 119 4.60 -4.51 -6.99
CA GLY A 119 3.16 -4.53 -7.24
C GLY A 119 2.89 -4.36 -8.74
N THR A 120 2.84 -5.48 -9.45
CA THR A 120 2.15 -5.75 -10.72
C THR A 120 1.99 -4.60 -11.73
N MET A 121 2.92 -4.51 -12.68
CA MET A 121 2.54 -4.33 -14.09
C MET A 121 3.29 -5.34 -14.94
N GLY A 122 2.52 -6.15 -15.66
CA GLY A 122 3.00 -7.21 -16.51
C GLY A 122 3.79 -6.70 -17.71
N GLN A 123 4.74 -7.55 -18.10
CA GLN A 123 5.09 -7.87 -19.48
C GLN A 123 5.32 -6.69 -20.44
N GLY A 124 6.61 -6.42 -20.67
CA GLY A 124 7.01 -5.60 -21.81
C GLY A 124 8.51 -5.44 -21.91
N GLY A 125 9.28 -6.54 -21.87
CA GLY A 125 10.69 -6.48 -22.23
C GLY A 125 10.84 -5.93 -23.64
N ARG A 126 11.54 -4.81 -23.78
CA ARG A 126 12.22 -4.43 -25.03
C ARG A 126 13.56 -3.82 -24.66
N GLY A 127 14.58 -4.67 -24.81
CA GLY A 127 15.95 -4.24 -24.85
C GLY A 127 16.17 -3.16 -25.92
N ALA A 128 17.21 -2.39 -25.67
CA ALA A 128 17.76 -1.40 -26.57
C ALA A 128 17.96 -1.97 -27.99
N ALA A 129 17.49 -1.22 -28.98
CA ALA A 129 18.02 -1.26 -30.34
C ALA A 129 18.28 0.20 -30.76
N PRO A 130 19.51 0.57 -31.17
CA PRO A 130 19.83 1.91 -31.59
C PRO A 130 19.48 2.11 -33.07
N GLY A 131 18.83 3.24 -33.37
CA GLY A 131 18.79 3.81 -34.72
C GLY A 131 17.45 3.70 -35.44
N MET A 132 16.62 4.73 -35.31
CA MET A 132 15.67 5.15 -36.35
C MET A 132 15.52 6.69 -36.25
N PRO A 133 15.77 7.44 -37.34
CA PRO A 133 15.74 8.90 -37.31
C PRO A 133 14.30 9.42 -37.28
N GLN A 134 14.12 10.47 -36.49
CA GLN A 134 12.89 11.23 -36.31
C GLN A 134 12.57 11.98 -37.62
N GLY A 135 11.68 11.40 -38.44
CA GLY A 135 11.15 12.04 -39.64
C GLY A 135 10.15 13.14 -39.27
N GLY A 136 10.52 14.38 -39.61
CA GLY A 136 9.73 15.58 -39.41
C GLY A 136 8.40 15.59 -40.18
N GLY A 137 7.48 16.40 -39.68
CA GLY A 137 6.10 16.48 -40.12
C GLY A 137 5.88 17.00 -41.55
N MET A 138 4.81 16.51 -42.14
CA MET A 138 3.99 17.10 -43.20
C MET A 138 2.58 16.54 -42.92
N GLY A 139 1.52 17.31 -42.74
CA GLY A 139 1.03 18.37 -43.60
C GLY A 139 -0.30 17.89 -44.22
N GLY A 140 -1.41 18.48 -43.77
CA GLY A 140 -2.71 18.66 -44.45
C GLY A 140 -3.38 17.50 -45.21
N GLY A 141 -4.66 17.25 -44.91
CA GLY A 141 -5.53 16.57 -45.88
C GLY A 141 -6.87 16.08 -45.33
N MET A 142 -7.90 16.93 -45.41
CA MET A 142 -9.31 16.52 -45.39
C MET A 142 -9.58 15.52 -46.53
N GLY A 143 -10.35 14.47 -46.26
CA GLY A 143 -10.80 13.56 -47.31
C GLY A 143 -11.74 12.48 -46.81
N GLY A 144 -13.03 12.78 -46.78
CA GLY A 144 -14.08 11.77 -46.65
C GLY A 144 -14.08 10.83 -47.86
N GLY A 145 -14.15 9.53 -47.61
CA GLY A 145 -14.21 8.51 -48.65
C GLY A 145 -14.86 7.25 -48.13
N ARG A 146 -16.15 7.08 -48.41
CA ARG A 146 -16.85 5.79 -48.35
C ARG A 146 -16.18 4.84 -49.34
N GLY A 147 -15.66 3.72 -48.85
CA GLY A 147 -15.15 2.62 -49.68
C GLY A 147 -15.80 1.31 -49.28
N MET A 148 -16.93 0.98 -49.91
CA MET A 148 -17.41 -0.40 -50.00
C MET A 148 -16.44 -1.16 -50.89
N GLY A 149 -15.79 -2.19 -50.34
CA GLY A 149 -14.93 -3.11 -51.08
C GLY A 149 -15.23 -4.53 -50.64
N GLY A 150 -16.13 -5.19 -51.37
CA GLY A 150 -16.39 -6.62 -51.22
C GLY A 150 -15.17 -7.44 -51.60
N GLY A 151 -14.82 -8.39 -50.75
CA GLY A 151 -13.81 -9.40 -51.01
C GLY A 151 -14.30 -10.72 -50.42
N GLY A 152 -15.00 -11.49 -51.24
CA GLY A 152 -15.35 -12.87 -50.92
C GLY A 152 -14.09 -13.73 -50.84
N GLY A 153 -13.91 -14.40 -49.71
CA GLY A 153 -12.89 -15.42 -49.53
C GLY A 153 -13.53 -16.64 -48.88
N MET A 154 -13.93 -17.61 -49.71
CA MET A 154 -14.33 -18.95 -49.28
C MET A 154 -13.09 -19.69 -48.79
N GLY A 155 -12.96 -19.84 -47.47
CA GLY A 155 -11.99 -20.73 -46.84
C GLY A 155 -12.68 -22.02 -46.40
N GLN A 156 -12.53 -23.08 -47.20
CA GLN A 156 -13.00 -24.43 -46.91
C GLN A 156 -11.84 -25.24 -46.30
N GLY A 157 -12.10 -25.93 -45.18
CA GLY A 157 -11.19 -26.86 -44.51
C GLY A 157 -11.23 -26.60 -42.99
N GLY A 158 -11.70 -27.49 -42.12
CA GLY A 158 -11.71 -28.95 -42.15
C GLY A 158 -10.98 -29.41 -40.89
N GLY A 159 -11.73 -29.64 -39.80
CA GLY A 159 -11.14 -30.04 -38.52
C GLY A 159 -12.21 -30.52 -37.53
N MET A 160 -12.36 -31.84 -37.46
CA MET A 160 -13.24 -32.59 -36.56
C MET A 160 -12.77 -32.56 -35.11
N GLY A 161 -13.71 -32.46 -34.17
CA GLY A 161 -13.57 -32.75 -32.75
C GLY A 161 -14.77 -32.14 -32.02
N GLY A 162 -15.78 -32.86 -31.56
CA GLY A 162 -15.73 -34.15 -30.87
C GLY A 162 -15.83 -33.89 -29.36
N GLY A 163 -16.99 -33.40 -28.90
CA GLY A 163 -17.24 -33.09 -27.48
C GLY A 163 -18.74 -33.06 -27.17
N GLN A 164 -19.30 -34.25 -26.94
CA GLN A 164 -20.64 -34.46 -26.39
C GLN A 164 -20.60 -34.28 -24.86
N GLY A 165 -21.63 -33.68 -24.28
CA GLY A 165 -21.78 -33.63 -22.83
C GLY A 165 -22.95 -32.78 -22.34
N MET A 166 -24.18 -33.08 -22.78
CA MET A 166 -25.41 -32.58 -22.16
C MET A 166 -25.71 -33.39 -20.90
N GLY A 167 -25.65 -32.74 -19.73
CA GLY A 167 -26.08 -33.31 -18.45
C GLY A 167 -27.30 -32.57 -17.91
N GLN A 168 -28.49 -33.04 -18.28
CA GLN A 168 -29.77 -32.67 -17.66
C GLN A 168 -29.90 -33.39 -16.32
N GLY A 169 -29.97 -32.65 -15.22
CA GLY A 169 -30.29 -33.15 -13.88
C GLY A 169 -31.58 -32.55 -13.36
N ARG A 170 -32.70 -33.24 -13.60
CA ARG A 170 -33.99 -33.04 -12.93
C ARG A 170 -33.86 -33.44 -11.45
N GLY A 171 -34.32 -32.59 -10.55
CA GLY A 171 -34.53 -32.92 -9.14
C GLY A 171 -35.77 -32.19 -8.62
N MET A 172 -36.95 -32.77 -8.88
CA MET A 172 -38.21 -32.41 -8.23
C MET A 172 -38.24 -33.06 -6.85
N GLY A 173 -38.48 -32.27 -5.79
CA GLY A 173 -38.77 -32.75 -4.45
C GLY A 173 -39.73 -31.80 -3.76
N GLY A 174 -41.01 -32.15 -3.77
CA GLY A 174 -42.07 -31.46 -3.04
C GLY A 174 -42.29 -32.02 -1.63
N GLY A 175 -42.97 -31.24 -0.80
CA GLY A 175 -43.45 -31.59 0.54
C GLY A 175 -43.47 -30.33 1.42
N GLN A 176 -44.52 -29.50 1.40
CA GLN A 176 -45.76 -29.66 2.17
C GLN A 176 -45.52 -30.06 3.63
N GLY A 177 -45.47 -29.05 4.51
CA GLY A 177 -45.56 -29.20 5.96
C GLY A 177 -46.48 -28.11 6.52
N MET A 178 -47.77 -28.43 6.61
CA MET A 178 -48.78 -27.66 7.35
C MET A 178 -48.59 -27.89 8.84
N GLY A 179 -48.64 -26.81 9.63
CA GLY A 179 -48.65 -26.88 11.10
C GLY A 179 -49.43 -25.71 11.68
N GLN A 180 -50.75 -25.88 11.75
CA GLN A 180 -51.66 -25.05 12.53
C GLN A 180 -51.50 -25.36 14.02
N GLY A 181 -51.41 -24.34 14.86
CA GLY A 181 -51.44 -24.46 16.32
C GLY A 181 -52.07 -23.23 16.93
N MET A 182 -53.40 -23.30 17.15
CA MET A 182 -54.22 -22.31 17.84
C MET A 182 -53.92 -22.31 19.35
N GLY A 183 -53.89 -21.13 19.96
CA GLY A 183 -53.86 -20.94 21.41
C GLY A 183 -53.92 -19.45 21.78
N GLN A 184 -55.14 -18.93 21.91
CA GLN A 184 -55.49 -17.62 22.50
C GLN A 184 -55.84 -17.78 23.99
N PRO A 185 -56.19 -16.73 24.77
CA PRO A 185 -55.73 -15.31 24.77
C PRO A 185 -55.45 -14.78 26.20
N GLN A 186 -54.83 -13.58 26.35
CA GLN A 186 -55.47 -12.44 27.04
C GLN A 186 -54.57 -11.19 27.20
N GLN A 187 -55.19 -10.05 26.88
CA GLN A 187 -55.12 -8.74 27.51
C GLN A 187 -53.85 -7.86 27.34
N GLY A 188 -54.05 -6.74 26.65
CA GLY A 188 -53.13 -5.60 26.67
C GLY A 188 -53.45 -4.59 25.58
N TYR A 189 -54.39 -3.68 25.86
CA TYR A 189 -54.79 -2.58 24.98
C TYR A 189 -53.63 -1.62 24.70
N GLY A 190 -53.34 -1.39 23.41
CA GLY A 190 -52.49 -0.32 22.90
C GLY A 190 -52.77 -0.09 21.43
N GLN A 191 -53.31 1.08 21.11
CA GLN A 191 -53.89 1.43 19.81
C GLN A 191 -52.89 1.43 18.65
N PHE A 192 -53.41 0.95 17.52
CA PHE A 192 -52.82 0.84 16.19
C PHE A 192 -52.62 2.20 15.49
N GLY A 193 -51.47 2.39 14.83
CA GLY A 193 -51.47 2.53 13.37
C GLY A 193 -51.08 1.17 12.75
N PRO A 194 -50.93 0.99 11.42
CA PRO A 194 -51.29 1.81 10.25
C PRO A 194 -52.31 1.08 9.33
N GLN A 195 -52.82 1.74 8.28
CA GLN A 195 -53.76 1.13 7.33
C GLN A 195 -53.12 0.86 5.95
N ALA A 196 -53.39 -0.35 5.45
CA ALA A 196 -53.03 -0.96 4.16
C ALA A 196 -53.42 -0.10 2.93
N GLY A 197 -52.87 -0.26 1.73
CA GLY A 197 -52.54 -1.46 0.96
C GLY A 197 -52.27 -1.08 -0.53
N PRO A 198 -52.40 -1.98 -1.52
CA PRO A 198 -51.30 -2.42 -2.39
C PRO A 198 -51.43 -2.04 -3.89
N MET A 199 -50.32 -2.02 -4.64
CA MET A 199 -50.32 -2.36 -6.08
C MET A 199 -48.97 -2.94 -6.56
N ASP A 200 -49.14 -3.90 -7.46
CA ASP A 200 -48.27 -4.93 -8.03
C ASP A 200 -47.12 -4.47 -8.97
N PRO A 201 -46.27 -5.41 -9.45
CA PRO A 201 -44.90 -5.17 -9.85
C PRO A 201 -44.74 -4.99 -11.36
N MET A 202 -43.86 -4.08 -11.78
CA MET A 202 -43.38 -4.03 -13.15
C MET A 202 -41.86 -3.91 -13.21
N MET A 203 -41.29 -4.97 -13.76
CA MET A 203 -40.15 -5.00 -14.68
C MET A 203 -38.80 -4.44 -14.24
N GLY A 204 -37.81 -5.32 -14.39
CA GLY A 204 -36.63 -4.96 -15.17
C GLY A 204 -35.39 -4.78 -14.32
N GLY A 205 -34.56 -5.81 -14.25
CA GLY A 205 -33.20 -5.66 -13.79
C GLY A 205 -32.43 -4.67 -14.66
N MET A 206 -31.35 -4.14 -14.08
CA MET A 206 -30.03 -3.92 -14.68
C MET A 206 -29.32 -2.79 -13.94
N GLY A 207 -28.08 -3.06 -13.53
CA GLY A 207 -27.06 -2.01 -13.39
C GLY A 207 -26.93 -1.40 -12.01
N MET A 208 -26.04 -1.99 -11.20
CA MET A 208 -25.32 -1.21 -10.19
C MET A 208 -24.51 -0.10 -10.90
N PRO A 209 -24.53 1.16 -10.44
CA PRO A 209 -23.57 2.15 -10.91
C PRO A 209 -22.32 2.11 -10.03
N GLY A 210 -21.16 2.00 -10.68
CA GLY A 210 -19.84 2.15 -10.08
C GLY A 210 -19.57 3.57 -9.52
N PRO A 211 -18.36 3.81 -9.00
CA PRO A 211 -18.08 4.90 -8.05
C PRO A 211 -18.05 6.33 -8.63
N TRP A 212 -18.55 6.54 -9.85
CA TRP A 212 -18.56 7.86 -10.50
C TRP A 212 -19.92 8.13 -11.14
N GLY A 213 -20.84 8.64 -10.32
CA GLY A 213 -22.14 9.17 -10.72
C GLY A 213 -22.56 10.29 -9.76
N PRO A 214 -23.17 11.39 -10.26
CA PRO A 214 -23.29 12.64 -9.51
C PRO A 214 -24.20 12.47 -8.29
N GLN A 215 -23.62 12.64 -7.10
CA GLN A 215 -24.36 12.67 -5.85
C GLN A 215 -25.25 13.92 -5.77
N MET A 216 -26.50 13.73 -5.38
CA MET A 216 -27.43 14.80 -5.03
C MET A 216 -26.86 15.65 -3.88
N PRO A 217 -27.04 16.98 -3.86
CA PRO A 217 -26.46 17.83 -2.84
C PRO A 217 -27.23 17.65 -1.52
N GLY A 218 -26.52 17.18 -0.48
CA GLY A 218 -26.93 17.37 0.90
C GLY A 218 -26.84 18.85 1.31
N PRO A 219 -27.24 19.23 2.54
CA PRO A 219 -27.36 20.62 2.99
C PRO A 219 -26.02 21.38 3.13
N TRP A 220 -24.93 20.80 2.65
CA TRP A 220 -23.61 21.40 2.59
C TRP A 220 -23.19 21.45 1.12
N GLY A 221 -23.14 22.66 0.56
CA GLY A 221 -22.72 22.90 -0.83
C GLY A 221 -21.27 22.47 -1.09
N PRO A 222 -20.81 22.52 -2.35
CA PRO A 222 -19.49 22.00 -2.73
C PRO A 222 -18.40 22.72 -1.95
N GLN A 223 -17.71 21.99 -1.08
CA GLN A 223 -16.45 22.43 -0.49
C GLN A 223 -15.47 22.65 -1.65
N MET A 224 -15.25 23.92 -1.99
CA MET A 224 -14.11 24.29 -2.82
C MET A 224 -12.86 23.77 -2.12
N GLY A 225 -12.09 22.93 -2.83
CA GLY A 225 -10.76 22.53 -2.36
C GLY A 225 -9.89 23.76 -2.09
N PRO A 226 -8.80 23.62 -1.31
CA PRO A 226 -7.93 24.74 -0.98
C PRO A 226 -7.47 25.44 -2.26
N ASP A 227 -7.52 26.77 -2.23
CA ASP A 227 -7.13 27.64 -3.34
C ASP A 227 -5.76 27.21 -3.88
N PRO A 228 -5.61 26.93 -5.19
CA PRO A 228 -4.34 26.52 -5.79
C PRO A 228 -3.18 27.45 -5.45
N GLU A 229 -3.43 28.75 -5.29
CA GLU A 229 -2.40 29.70 -4.89
C GLU A 229 -1.99 29.50 -3.42
N GLN A 230 -2.93 29.21 -2.51
CA GLN A 230 -2.61 28.89 -1.12
C GLN A 230 -1.77 27.62 -1.01
N VAL A 231 -2.08 26.58 -1.78
CA VAL A 231 -1.29 25.34 -1.83
C VAL A 231 0.13 25.61 -2.35
N ARG A 232 0.26 26.44 -3.39
CA ARG A 232 1.55 26.86 -3.92
C ARG A 232 2.38 27.64 -2.90
N GLN A 233 1.78 28.60 -2.21
CA GLN A 233 2.44 29.41 -1.18
C GLN A 233 2.88 28.56 0.01
N TYR A 234 2.05 27.59 0.41
CA TYR A 234 2.40 26.63 1.44
C TYR A 234 3.63 25.79 1.05
N HIS A 235 3.64 25.19 -0.15
CA HIS A 235 4.80 24.44 -0.64
C HIS A 235 6.06 25.31 -0.74
N LEU A 236 5.94 26.56 -1.20
CA LEU A 236 7.07 27.50 -1.24
C LEU A 236 7.62 27.77 0.17
N SER A 237 6.77 28.03 1.15
CA SER A 237 7.20 28.29 2.53
C SER A 237 7.93 27.08 3.15
N MET A 238 7.46 25.86 2.88
CA MET A 238 8.14 24.65 3.36
C MET A 238 9.52 24.47 2.73
N LEU A 239 9.63 24.69 1.42
CA LEU A 239 10.91 24.59 0.72
C LEU A 239 11.89 25.69 1.18
N GLN A 240 11.40 26.89 1.45
CA GLN A 240 12.21 27.98 2.01
C GLN A 240 12.72 27.63 3.42
N ALA A 241 11.86 27.13 4.31
CA ALA A 241 12.26 26.69 5.63
C ALA A 241 13.30 25.55 5.59
N GLN A 242 13.15 24.61 4.65
CA GLN A 242 14.13 23.56 4.44
C GLN A 242 15.49 24.11 3.96
N ALA A 243 15.47 25.09 3.05
CA ALA A 243 16.69 25.73 2.58
C ALA A 243 17.41 26.50 3.70
N GLU A 244 16.67 27.22 4.55
CA GLU A 244 17.23 27.92 5.71
C GLU A 244 17.84 26.97 6.74
N MET A 245 17.18 25.86 7.02
CA MET A 245 17.71 24.82 7.91
C MET A 245 19.04 24.24 7.38
N LEU A 246 19.10 23.95 6.08
CA LEU A 246 20.33 23.45 5.45
C LEU A 246 21.46 24.49 5.48
N ALA A 247 21.13 25.78 5.31
CA ALA A 247 22.11 26.86 5.44
C ALA A 247 22.68 26.94 6.87
N GLN A 248 21.84 26.81 7.90
CA GLN A 248 22.30 26.78 9.30
C GLN A 248 23.20 25.58 9.59
N GLN A 249 22.89 24.41 9.01
CA GLN A 249 23.76 23.23 9.14
C GLN A 249 25.12 23.46 8.46
N LEU A 250 25.13 24.11 7.30
CA LEU A 250 26.36 24.43 6.59
C LEU A 250 27.23 25.40 7.41
N ASP A 251 26.64 26.46 7.97
CA ASP A 251 27.33 27.43 8.82
C ASP A 251 27.92 26.75 10.06
N PHE A 252 27.17 25.83 10.69
CA PHE A 252 27.66 25.05 11.82
C PHE A 252 28.88 24.21 11.44
N ILE A 253 28.81 23.48 10.31
CA ILE A 253 29.93 22.66 9.83
C ILE A 253 31.16 23.53 9.53
N GLN A 254 30.97 24.69 8.88
CA GLN A 254 32.06 25.62 8.61
C GLN A 254 32.71 26.14 9.90
N SER A 255 31.93 26.47 10.92
CA SER A 255 32.45 26.89 12.22
C SER A 255 33.29 25.80 12.90
N GLN A 256 32.92 24.52 12.75
CA GLN A 256 33.71 23.41 13.27
C GLN A 256 35.02 23.23 12.51
N ILE A 257 35.01 23.43 11.19
CA ILE A 257 36.23 23.40 10.37
C ILE A 257 37.19 24.50 10.83
N GLU A 258 36.72 25.75 10.92
CA GLU A 258 37.54 26.88 11.38
C GLU A 258 38.10 26.66 12.79
N TYR A 259 37.28 26.11 13.70
CA TYR A 259 37.74 25.75 15.04
C TYR A 259 38.87 24.71 15.00
N LEU A 260 38.73 23.65 14.22
CA LEU A 260 39.76 22.61 14.09
C LEU A 260 41.03 23.12 13.41
N GLU A 261 40.91 24.01 12.43
CA GLU A 261 42.06 24.67 11.80
C GLU A 261 42.81 25.57 12.79
N SER A 262 42.10 26.28 13.67
CA SER A 262 42.70 27.14 14.71
C SER A 262 43.48 26.39 15.80
N LEU A 263 43.25 25.09 15.97
CA LEU A 263 43.98 24.22 16.91
C LEU A 263 45.28 23.67 16.31
N GLY A 264 45.52 23.87 15.01
CA GLY A 264 46.68 23.39 14.27
C GLY A 264 47.86 24.38 14.19
N GLU A 265 47.73 25.59 14.75
CA GLU A 265 48.81 26.58 14.94
C GLU A 265 49.37 26.56 16.37
#